data_AF-A0A1V1NUA2-F1
#
_entry.id   AF-A0A1V1NUA2-F1
#
_cell.length_a   1.000
_cell.length_b   1.000
_cell.length_c   1.000
_cell.angle_alpha   90.00
_cell.angle_beta   90.00
_cell.angle_gamma   90.00
#
_symmetry.space_group_name_H-M   'P 1'
#
loop_
_entity.id
_entity.type
_entity.pdbx_description
1 polymer ?
#
loop_
_entity_poly.entity_id
_entity_poly.type
_entity_poly.pdbx_seq_one_letter_code
_entity_poly.pdbx_strand_id
1 'polypeptide(L)'
;MFEFAKEFEQYGGERLFIDEVHKYDNWATHIKSIYDSFDLKVVFSGSSILRITQQNADLSRRSIIYQLENLSFREYLTFTDTLDFEKIHLDSLLKNHIQISGDICSYIKPLKEYKTYLSYGAYPFILEGQDTYHQKIIQMINLILETDLPYINPIHVAQIRKLKNFFIYLQ
;
A
#
# COMPACT_ATOMS: atom_id res chain seq x y z
N MET A 1 -12.57 -8.12 18.41
CA MET A 1 -11.33 -7.33 18.37
C MET A 1 -10.91 -6.85 19.76
N PHE A 2 -11.75 -6.14 20.51
CA PHE A 2 -11.38 -5.64 21.85
C PHE A 2 -10.96 -6.75 22.84
N GLU A 3 -11.76 -7.81 22.99
CA GLU A 3 -11.41 -8.93 23.89
C GLU A 3 -10.09 -9.60 23.50
N PHE A 4 -9.81 -9.74 22.20
CA PHE A 4 -8.54 -10.28 21.73
C PHE A 4 -7.36 -9.38 22.12
N ALA A 5 -7.50 -8.05 21.96
CA ALA A 5 -6.45 -7.11 22.36
C ALA A 5 -6.19 -7.14 23.87
N LYS A 6 -7.26 -7.26 24.68
CA LYS A 6 -7.18 -7.42 26.13
C LYS A 6 -6.40 -8.67 26.52
N GLU A 7 -6.76 -9.82 25.94
CA GLU A 7 -6.07 -11.08 26.19
C GLU A 7 -4.60 -11.00 25.74
N PHE A 8 -4.34 -10.41 24.57
CA PHE A 8 -3.00 -10.21 24.04
C PHE A 8 -2.10 -9.37 24.96
N GLU A 9 -2.61 -8.25 25.50
CA GLU A 9 -1.90 -7.43 26.48
C GLU A 9 -1.66 -8.20 27.80
N GLN A 10 -2.67 -8.94 28.28
CA GLN A 10 -2.55 -9.75 29.50
C GLN A 10 -1.48 -10.83 29.40
N TYR A 11 -1.21 -11.35 28.19
CA TYR A 11 -0.09 -12.25 27.93
C TYR A 11 1.24 -11.54 27.66
N GLY A 12 1.32 -10.22 27.88
CA GLY A 12 2.53 -9.42 27.73
C GLY A 12 2.78 -8.88 26.31
N GLY A 13 1.76 -8.88 25.45
CA GLY A 13 1.85 -8.26 24.13
C GLY A 13 1.93 -6.74 24.21
N GLU A 14 2.82 -6.13 23.40
CA GLU A 14 3.04 -4.67 23.40
C GLU A 14 2.61 -3.99 22.08
N ARG A 15 2.61 -4.74 20.98
CA ARG A 15 2.37 -4.22 19.62
C ARG A 15 1.33 -5.07 18.91
N LEU A 16 0.20 -4.44 18.59
CA LEU A 16 -0.92 -5.10 17.96
C LEU A 16 -1.03 -4.66 16.50
N PHE A 17 -0.85 -5.60 15.57
CA PHE A 17 -1.01 -5.37 14.13
C PHE A 17 -2.34 -5.93 13.67
N ILE A 18 -3.16 -5.10 13.03
CA ILE A 18 -4.49 -5.50 12.54
C ILE A 18 -4.57 -5.21 11.05
N ASP A 19 -4.67 -6.26 10.25
CA ASP A 19 -4.76 -6.14 8.81
C ASP A 19 -6.22 -5.98 8.35
N GLU A 20 -6.43 -5.16 7.32
CA GLU A 20 -7.71 -5.02 6.62
C GLU A 20 -8.89 -4.71 7.57
N VAL A 21 -8.70 -3.71 8.45
CA VAL A 21 -9.62 -3.44 9.57
C VAL A 21 -11.06 -3.19 9.14
N HIS A 22 -11.27 -2.74 7.91
CA HIS A 22 -12.58 -2.46 7.35
C HIS A 22 -13.46 -3.69 7.12
N LYS A 23 -12.87 -4.89 7.13
CA LYS A 23 -13.61 -6.15 7.05
C LYS A 23 -14.31 -6.50 8.36
N TYR A 24 -14.02 -5.79 9.45
CA TYR A 24 -14.63 -6.02 10.75
C TYR A 24 -15.69 -4.95 11.07
N ASP A 25 -16.87 -5.38 11.50
CA ASP A 25 -17.91 -4.46 11.94
C ASP A 25 -17.46 -3.62 13.13
N ASN A 26 -17.82 -2.34 13.14
CA ASN A 26 -17.49 -1.38 14.20
C ASN A 26 -15.98 -1.29 14.54
N TRP A 27 -15.11 -1.63 13.58
CA TRP A 27 -13.66 -1.67 13.78
C TRP A 27 -13.10 -0.38 14.39
N ALA A 28 -13.58 0.79 13.95
CA ALA A 28 -13.10 2.08 14.44
C ALA A 28 -13.37 2.27 15.94
N THR A 29 -14.55 1.85 16.41
CA THR A 29 -14.92 1.88 17.82
C THR A 29 -14.05 0.92 18.63
N HIS A 30 -13.78 -0.27 18.09
CA HIS A 30 -12.89 -1.23 18.73
C HIS A 30 -11.46 -0.68 18.86
N ILE A 31 -10.87 -0.15 17.78
CA ILE A 31 -9.51 0.41 17.80
C ILE A 31 -9.43 1.58 18.79
N LYS A 32 -10.41 2.48 18.78
CA LYS A 32 -10.50 3.56 19.78
C LYS A 32 -10.49 2.99 21.20
N SER A 33 -11.35 2.01 21.48
CA SER A 33 -11.48 1.43 22.81
C SER A 33 -10.18 0.76 23.25
N ILE A 34 -9.49 0.06 22.33
CA ILE A 34 -8.19 -0.58 22.59
C ILE A 34 -7.15 0.48 22.95
N TYR A 35 -7.03 1.53 22.15
CA TYR A 35 -6.11 2.64 22.38
C TYR A 35 -6.37 3.36 23.72
N ASP A 36 -7.64 3.56 24.07
CA ASP A 36 -8.02 4.25 25.31
C ASP A 36 -7.87 3.34 26.56
N SER A 37 -7.84 2.00 26.42
CA SER A 37 -7.90 1.05 27.55
C SER A 37 -6.60 0.31 27.86
N PHE A 38 -5.68 0.17 26.90
CA PHE A 38 -4.47 -0.66 27.03
C PHE A 38 -3.23 0.11 26.61
N ASP A 39 -2.06 -0.25 27.15
CA ASP A 39 -0.77 0.32 26.72
C ASP A 39 -0.22 -0.41 25.48
N LEU A 40 -1.07 -0.55 24.46
CA LEU A 40 -0.75 -1.24 23.22
C LEU A 40 -0.40 -0.24 22.12
N LYS A 41 0.71 -0.48 21.42
CA LYS A 41 0.99 0.18 20.14
C LYS A 41 0.21 -0.51 19.04
N VAL A 42 -0.89 0.11 18.63
CA VAL A 42 -1.76 -0.42 17.58
C VAL A 42 -1.33 0.12 16.21
N VAL A 43 -1.05 -0.79 15.29
CA VAL A 43 -0.82 -0.49 13.87
C VAL A 43 -1.88 -1.22 13.06
N PHE A 44 -2.51 -0.52 12.12
CA PHE A 44 -3.54 -1.12 11.30
C PHE A 44 -3.43 -0.73 9.84
N SER A 45 -3.91 -1.61 8.96
CA SER A 45 -4.07 -1.37 7.53
C SER A 45 -5.55 -1.38 7.16
N GLY A 46 -5.88 -0.79 6.02
CA GLY A 46 -7.19 -0.93 5.41
C GLY A 46 -7.15 -0.43 3.96
N SER A 47 -8.20 -0.74 3.21
CA SER A 47 -8.23 -0.45 1.78
C SER A 47 -8.17 1.06 1.50
N SER A 48 -7.39 1.47 0.51
CA SER A 48 -7.19 2.88 0.15
C SER A 48 -8.47 3.55 -0.37
N ILE A 49 -9.42 2.77 -0.87
CA ILE A 49 -10.72 3.26 -1.31
C ILE A 49 -11.60 3.68 -0.13
N LEU A 50 -11.34 3.14 1.06
CA LEU A 50 -11.92 3.63 2.28
C LEU A 50 -11.18 4.89 2.70
N ARG A 51 -11.91 5.99 2.76
CA ARG A 51 -11.49 7.14 3.58
C ARG A 51 -11.73 6.78 5.05
N ILE A 52 -10.91 5.85 5.56
CA ILE A 52 -10.93 5.24 6.91
C ILE A 52 -11.17 6.29 8.01
N THR A 53 -10.67 7.51 7.82
CA THR A 53 -10.79 8.63 8.76
C THR A 53 -11.95 9.58 8.52
N GLN A 54 -12.50 9.68 7.30
CA GLN A 54 -13.58 10.64 7.03
C GLN A 54 -14.91 10.21 7.63
N GLN A 55 -15.08 8.93 7.91
CA GLN A 55 -16.29 8.42 8.57
C GLN A 55 -16.22 8.47 10.10
N ASN A 56 -15.03 8.61 10.71
CA ASN A 56 -14.83 8.60 12.16
C ASN A 56 -13.87 9.70 12.65
N ALA A 57 -14.41 10.91 12.81
CA ALA A 57 -13.68 12.11 13.26
C ALA A 57 -12.94 11.96 14.60
N ASP A 58 -13.29 10.97 15.41
CA ASP A 58 -12.65 10.72 16.70
C ASP A 58 -11.40 9.84 16.59
N LEU A 59 -11.39 8.91 15.63
CA LEU A 59 -10.24 8.05 15.35
C LEU A 59 -9.14 8.85 14.66
N SER A 60 -9.52 9.74 13.74
CA SER A 60 -8.57 10.58 12.99
C SER A 60 -7.68 11.46 13.88
N ARG A 61 -8.13 11.80 15.09
CA ARG A 61 -7.34 12.55 16.09
C ARG A 61 -6.36 11.67 16.89
N ARG A 62 -6.56 10.36 16.91
CA ARG A 62 -5.75 9.38 17.65
C ARG A 62 -4.81 8.57 16.75
N SER A 63 -5.07 8.55 15.44
CA SER A 63 -4.29 7.80 14.46
C SER A 63 -3.48 8.74 13.55
N ILE A 64 -2.22 8.40 13.32
CA ILE A 64 -1.44 8.97 12.22
C ILE A 64 -1.66 8.08 11.00
N ILE A 65 -2.27 8.63 9.94
CA ILE A 65 -2.54 7.89 8.70
C ILE A 65 -1.42 8.12 7.70
N TYR A 66 -0.90 7.02 7.18
CA TYR A 66 0.05 7.01 6.08
C TYR A 66 -0.65 6.43 4.85
N GLN A 67 -0.64 7.19 3.76
CA GLN A 67 -1.02 6.67 2.45
C GLN A 67 0.21 6.04 1.82
N LEU A 68 0.16 4.73 1.57
CA LEU A 68 1.22 4.02 0.87
C LEU A 68 0.98 4.11 -0.63
N GLU A 69 1.88 4.82 -1.31
CA GLU A 69 1.89 4.93 -2.76
C GLU A 69 2.56 3.70 -3.40
N ASN A 70 2.46 3.61 -4.73
CA ASN A 70 3.22 2.65 -5.50
C ASN A 70 4.74 2.92 -5.37
N LEU A 71 5.56 1.91 -5.67
CA LEU A 71 7.02 2.04 -5.63
C LEU A 71 7.45 3.17 -6.59
N SER A 72 8.34 4.03 -6.12
CA SER A 72 9.10 4.92 -6.98
C SER A 72 10.10 4.12 -7.83
N PHE A 73 10.61 4.72 -8.92
CA PHE A 73 11.62 4.04 -9.75
C PHE A 73 12.88 3.66 -8.96
N ARG A 74 13.30 4.49 -7.98
CA ARG A 74 14.43 4.17 -7.10
C ARG A 74 14.13 2.96 -6.21
N GLU A 75 12.96 2.94 -5.57
CA GLU A 75 12.57 1.80 -4.74
C GLU A 75 12.44 0.53 -5.58
N TYR A 76 11.87 0.61 -6.78
CA TYR A 76 11.87 -0.50 -7.73
C TYR A 76 13.27 -1.06 -7.98
N LEU A 77 14.27 -0.21 -8.27
CA LEU A 77 15.64 -0.65 -8.52
C LEU A 77 16.26 -1.33 -7.29
N THR A 78 15.99 -0.82 -6.08
CA THR A 78 16.42 -1.44 -4.82
C THR A 78 15.70 -2.78 -4.61
N PHE A 79 14.38 -2.84 -4.84
CA PHE A 79 13.57 -4.04 -4.63
C PHE A 79 13.95 -5.17 -5.59
N THR A 80 14.34 -4.86 -6.83
CA THR A 80 14.76 -5.88 -7.80
C THR A 80 16.26 -6.20 -7.74
N ASP A 81 16.98 -5.75 -6.70
CA ASP A 81 18.43 -5.88 -6.56
C ASP A 81 19.24 -5.37 -7.77
N THR A 82 18.66 -4.44 -8.54
CA THR A 82 19.29 -3.90 -9.77
C THR A 82 20.30 -2.81 -9.42
N LEU A 83 19.94 -1.93 -8.49
CA LEU A 83 20.80 -0.86 -7.99
C LEU A 83 20.18 -0.31 -6.69
N ASP A 84 20.95 -0.31 -5.61
CA ASP A 84 20.59 0.41 -4.39
C ASP A 84 21.39 1.72 -4.31
N PHE A 85 20.69 2.85 -4.21
CA PHE A 85 21.33 4.15 -4.14
C PHE A 85 20.64 5.07 -3.12
N GLU A 86 21.48 5.80 -2.39
CA GLU A 86 21.01 6.75 -1.38
C GLU A 86 20.26 7.93 -2.01
N LYS A 87 19.36 8.54 -1.23
CA LYS A 87 18.65 9.74 -1.66
C LYS A 87 19.64 10.85 -2.02
N ILE A 88 19.47 11.45 -3.19
CA ILE A 88 20.29 12.57 -3.65
C ILE A 88 19.64 13.88 -3.19
N HIS A 89 20.36 14.67 -2.40
CA HIS A 89 19.91 16.00 -2.01
C HIS A 89 19.92 16.96 -3.19
N LEU A 90 18.94 17.87 -3.24
CA LEU A 90 18.78 18.84 -4.34
C LEU A 90 20.06 19.65 -4.61
N ASP A 91 20.73 20.12 -3.56
CA ASP A 91 21.99 20.89 -3.71
C ASP A 91 23.10 20.08 -4.38
N SER A 92 23.18 18.77 -4.09
CA SER A 92 24.16 17.87 -4.70
C SER A 92 23.81 17.60 -6.16
N LEU A 93 22.51 17.45 -6.47
CA LEU A 93 22.05 17.30 -7.84
C LEU A 93 22.39 18.53 -8.68
N LEU A 94 22.12 19.74 -8.18
CA LEU A 94 22.39 20.99 -8.91
C LEU A 94 23.89 21.18 -9.20
N LYS A 95 24.77 20.79 -8.27
CA LYS A 95 26.22 20.96 -8.42
C LYS A 95 26.90 19.83 -9.19
N ASN A 96 26.47 18.58 -8.99
CA ASN A 96 27.21 17.39 -9.40
C ASN A 96 26.39 16.43 -10.30
N HIS A 97 25.29 16.88 -10.93
CA HIS A 97 24.41 16.02 -11.75
C HIS A 97 25.16 15.22 -12.82
N ILE A 98 26.20 15.79 -13.47
CA ILE A 98 26.97 15.08 -14.51
C ILE A 98 27.65 13.85 -13.92
N GLN A 99 28.39 14.03 -12.81
CA GLN A 99 29.08 12.92 -12.14
C GLN A 99 28.07 11.88 -11.64
N ILE A 100 27.02 12.32 -10.95
CA ILE A 100 25.96 11.46 -10.41
C ILE A 100 25.32 10.64 -11.53
N SER A 101 24.98 11.28 -12.65
CA SER A 101 24.39 10.59 -13.79
C SER A 101 25.37 9.59 -14.43
N GLY A 102 26.65 9.94 -14.51
CA GLY A 102 27.71 9.08 -15.01
C GLY A 102 27.89 7.84 -14.15
N ASP A 103 27.92 8.01 -12.83
CA ASP A 103 28.02 6.92 -11.86
C ASP A 103 26.83 5.97 -12.01
N ILE A 104 25.59 6.47 -12.01
CA ILE A 104 24.39 5.63 -12.19
C ILE A 104 24.42 4.90 -13.54
N CYS A 105 24.78 5.59 -14.63
CA CYS A 105 24.86 4.99 -15.97
C CYS A 105 25.99 3.96 -16.11
N SER A 106 26.98 3.97 -15.20
CA SER A 106 28.03 2.96 -15.17
C SER A 106 27.54 1.62 -14.61
N TYR A 107 26.52 1.63 -13.75
CA TYR A 107 25.93 0.42 -13.16
C TYR A 107 24.75 -0.11 -13.97
N ILE A 108 23.88 0.77 -14.47
CA ILE A 108 22.63 0.40 -15.12
C ILE A 108 22.43 1.14 -16.44
N LYS A 109 21.48 0.69 -17.27
CA LYS A 109 20.96 1.45 -18.41
C LYS A 109 19.62 2.08 -18.02
N PRO A 110 19.58 3.34 -17.52
CA PRO A 110 18.38 3.87 -16.88
C PRO A 110 17.14 3.84 -17.77
N LEU A 111 17.26 4.12 -19.08
CA LEU A 111 16.14 4.10 -20.01
C LEU A 111 15.56 2.69 -20.21
N LYS A 112 16.40 1.65 -20.19
CA LYS A 112 15.96 0.26 -20.31
C LYS A 112 15.20 -0.13 -19.05
N GLU A 113 15.79 0.12 -17.88
CA GLU A 113 15.18 -0.24 -16.59
C GLU A 113 13.90 0.58 -16.32
N TYR A 114 13.88 1.85 -16.71
CA TYR A 114 12.68 2.69 -16.61
C TYR A 114 11.55 2.19 -17.52
N LYS A 115 11.87 1.72 -18.72
CA LYS A 115 10.87 1.09 -19.59
C LYS A 115 10.27 -0.16 -18.95
N THR A 116 11.10 -1.01 -18.32
CA THR A 116 10.61 -2.19 -17.58
C THR A 116 9.76 -1.77 -16.38
N TYR A 117 10.19 -0.75 -15.62
CA TYR A 117 9.46 -0.22 -14.47
C TYR A 117 8.04 0.24 -14.84
N LEU A 118 7.88 0.94 -15.96
CA LEU A 118 6.56 1.39 -16.42
C LEU A 118 5.59 0.23 -16.71
N SER A 119 6.11 -0.94 -17.07
CA SER A 119 5.30 -2.12 -17.35
C SER A 119 5.12 -3.04 -16.12
N TYR A 120 6.15 -3.16 -15.29
CA TYR A 120 6.24 -4.22 -14.27
C TYR A 120 6.79 -3.76 -12.92
N GLY A 121 7.05 -2.48 -12.69
CA GLY A 121 7.82 -2.04 -11.51
C GLY A 121 7.09 -1.18 -10.50
N ALA A 122 5.89 -0.69 -10.82
CA ALA A 122 5.14 0.18 -9.91
C ALA A 122 4.69 -0.56 -8.64
N TYR A 123 4.41 -1.86 -8.73
CA TYR A 123 3.95 -2.66 -7.59
C TYR A 123 4.99 -3.74 -7.23
N PRO A 124 5.09 -4.12 -5.94
CA PRO A 124 6.08 -5.11 -5.49
C PRO A 124 5.82 -6.54 -5.98
N PHE A 125 4.80 -6.78 -6.82
CA PHE A 125 4.53 -8.07 -7.45
C PHE A 125 5.67 -8.56 -8.34
N ILE A 126 6.56 -7.65 -8.78
CA ILE A 126 7.74 -8.02 -9.57
C ILE A 126 8.67 -8.99 -8.85
N LEU A 127 8.72 -8.95 -7.52
CA LEU A 127 9.51 -9.86 -6.69
C LEU A 127 9.10 -11.32 -6.85
N GLU A 128 7.85 -11.56 -7.24
CA GLU A 128 7.28 -12.90 -7.39
C GLU A 128 7.33 -13.41 -8.84
N GLY A 129 7.94 -12.63 -9.74
CA GLY A 129 8.13 -12.99 -11.14
C GLY A 129 7.32 -12.14 -12.11
N GLN A 130 8.01 -11.65 -13.14
CA GLN A 130 7.47 -10.76 -14.17
C GLN A 130 6.28 -11.38 -14.93
N ASP A 131 6.32 -12.68 -15.20
CA ASP A 131 5.27 -13.39 -15.95
C ASP A 131 3.92 -13.39 -15.22
N THR A 132 3.92 -13.29 -13.89
CA THR A 132 2.69 -13.27 -13.08
C THR A 132 2.22 -11.85 -12.74
N TYR A 133 3.01 -10.82 -13.05
CA TYR A 133 2.79 -9.45 -12.60
C TYR A 133 1.40 -8.93 -12.97
N HIS A 134 1.04 -8.97 -14.26
CA HIS A 134 -0.25 -8.48 -14.73
C HIS A 134 -1.42 -9.31 -14.19
N GLN A 135 -1.23 -10.62 -14.00
CA GLN A 135 -2.25 -11.48 -13.42
C GLN A 135 -2.53 -11.08 -11.97
N LYS A 136 -1.49 -10.79 -11.18
CA LYS A 136 -1.65 -10.29 -9.80
C LYS A 136 -2.33 -8.92 -9.74
N ILE A 137 -1.99 -8.02 -10.64
CA ILE A 137 -2.69 -6.73 -10.76
C ILE A 137 -4.19 -6.94 -11.00
N ILE A 138 -4.54 -7.82 -11.94
CA ILE A 138 -5.94 -8.16 -12.23
C ILE A 138 -6.62 -8.79 -11.01
N GLN A 139 -5.95 -9.70 -10.30
CA GLN A 139 -6.48 -10.31 -9.06
C GLN A 139 -6.73 -9.24 -7.99
N MET A 140 -5.81 -8.31 -7.80
CA MET A 140 -5.95 -7.20 -6.84
C MET A 140 -7.12 -6.28 -7.22
N ILE A 141 -7.25 -5.91 -8.50
CA ILE A 141 -8.38 -5.11 -8.98
C ILE A 141 -9.71 -5.85 -8.72
N ASN A 142 -9.76 -7.15 -9.00
CA ASN A 142 -10.96 -7.95 -8.74
C ASN A 142 -11.30 -7.99 -7.25
N LEU A 143 -10.31 -8.18 -6.37
CA LEU A 143 -10.50 -8.16 -4.93
C LEU A 143 -11.11 -6.83 -4.48
N ILE A 144 -10.58 -5.70 -4.95
CA ILE A 144 -11.11 -4.37 -4.63
C ILE A 144 -12.55 -4.22 -5.13
N LEU A 145 -12.83 -4.64 -6.36
CA LEU A 145 -14.16 -4.47 -6.98
C LEU A 145 -15.23 -5.37 -6.35
N GLU A 146 -14.88 -6.59 -5.94
CA GLU A 146 -15.82 -7.58 -5.42
C GLU A 146 -15.96 -7.58 -3.91
N THR A 147 -14.92 -7.13 -3.19
CA THR A 147 -14.90 -7.14 -1.73
C THR A 147 -14.96 -5.71 -1.21
N ASP A 148 -13.92 -4.90 -1.41
CA ASP A 148 -13.80 -3.60 -0.73
C ASP A 148 -14.87 -2.60 -1.16
N LEU A 149 -15.17 -2.55 -2.46
CA LEU A 149 -16.10 -1.57 -3.01
C LEU A 149 -17.55 -1.78 -2.51
N PRO A 150 -18.11 -3.01 -2.48
CA PRO A 150 -19.40 -3.29 -1.84
C PRO A 150 -19.49 -2.91 -0.35
N TYR A 151 -18.39 -3.01 0.40
CA TYR A 151 -18.37 -2.59 1.81
C TYR A 151 -18.53 -1.08 1.99
N ILE A 152 -18.09 -0.29 1.00
CA ILE A 152 -18.11 1.19 1.06
C ILE A 152 -19.44 1.75 0.56
N ASN A 153 -19.94 1.18 -0.53
CA ASN A 153 -21.19 1.55 -1.14
C ASN A 153 -21.93 0.26 -1.50
N PRO A 154 -23.25 0.16 -1.22
CA PRO A 154 -24.07 -0.95 -1.69
C PRO A 154 -24.23 -0.86 -3.22
N ILE A 155 -23.19 -1.28 -3.93
CA ILE A 155 -23.13 -1.33 -5.38
C ILE A 155 -23.74 -2.66 -5.81
N HIS A 156 -24.70 -2.62 -6.73
CA HIS A 156 -25.28 -3.84 -7.27
C HIS A 156 -24.24 -4.59 -8.11
N VAL A 157 -24.25 -5.92 -8.04
CA VAL A 157 -23.36 -6.83 -8.81
C VAL A 157 -23.33 -6.48 -10.31
N ALA A 158 -24.44 -6.00 -10.87
CA ALA A 158 -24.53 -5.55 -12.27
C ALA A 158 -23.61 -4.36 -12.60
N GLN A 159 -23.35 -3.45 -11.66
CA GLN A 159 -22.44 -2.31 -11.83
C GLN A 159 -20.98 -2.76 -11.72
N ILE A 160 -20.66 -3.70 -10.83
CA ILE A 160 -19.33 -4.33 -10.74
C ILE A 160 -18.96 -4.98 -12.08
N ARG A 161 -19.91 -5.70 -12.72
CA ARG A 161 -19.70 -6.29 -14.05
C ARG A 161 -19.39 -5.24 -15.12
N LYS A 162 -20.05 -4.09 -15.09
CA LYS A 162 -19.76 -2.98 -16.03
C LYS A 162 -18.36 -2.40 -15.81
N LEU A 163 -17.94 -2.23 -14.55
CA LEU A 163 -16.59 -1.76 -14.22
C LEU A 163 -15.52 -2.74 -14.70
N LYS A 164 -15.70 -4.05 -14.47
CA LYS A 164 -14.79 -5.07 -14.99
C LYS A 164 -14.66 -5.02 -16.52
N ASN A 165 -15.79 -4.90 -17.23
CA ASN A 165 -15.77 -4.76 -18.68
C ASN A 165 -14.97 -3.52 -19.11
N PHE A 166 -15.15 -2.38 -18.43
CA PHE A 166 -14.40 -1.16 -18.71
C PHE A 166 -12.89 -1.33 -18.55
N PHE A 167 -12.42 -2.01 -17.49
CA PHE A 167 -10.99 -2.30 -17.31
C PHE A 167 -10.44 -3.21 -18.41
N ILE A 168 -11.22 -4.20 -18.87
CA ILE A 168 -10.82 -5.07 -19.99
C ILE A 168 -10.64 -4.26 -21.29
N TYR A 169 -11.49 -3.24 -21.53
CA TYR A 169 -11.38 -2.37 -22.71
C TYR A 169 -10.18 -1.40 -22.68
N LEU A 170 -9.56 -1.18 -21.51
CA LEU A 170 -8.41 -0.28 -21.34
C LEU A 170 -7.06 -0.99 -21.42
N GLN A 171 -7.03 -2.33 -21.41
CA GLN A 171 -5.83 -3.14 -21.67
C GLN A 171 -5.55 -3.28 -23.17
#